data_AF-A0A919A2I1-F1
#
_entry.id   AF-A0A919A2I1-F1
#
_cell.length_a   1.000
_cell.length_b   1.000
_cell.length_c   1.000
_cell.angle_alpha   90.00
_cell.angle_beta   90.00
_cell.angle_gamma   90.00
#
_symmetry.space_group_name_H-M   'P 1'
#
loop_
_entity.id
_entity.type
_entity.pdbx_description
1 polymer ?
#
loop_
_entity_poly.entity_id
_entity_poly.type
_entity_poly.pdbx_seq_one_letter_code
_entity_poly.pdbx_strand_id
1 'polypeptide(L)'
;MSAIRLLVLGAVRQHGRAHGYQVRNDLEYWGAHEWSNAKPGSIYHALKQMAKQGLLLAHEIAPSTAGGPPRVEYEITETGAEEYFTLLREYLTAHDQRPDVLTAALGFMVDLERAEVLELLEERVRGIEEWRRSVTEYYTPEEGPGQLGHIGEIMNFWVHSADSGAQWTRGLIDRIRDGAYTFAGEGEPFVGVLEEGQENPYATAMRHPGDGR
;
A
#
# COMPACT_ATOMS: atom_id res chain seq x y z
N MET A 1 -0.15 5.00 -10.73
CA MET A 1 0.50 4.00 -9.87
C MET A 1 -0.56 3.14 -9.18
N SER A 2 -0.23 1.93 -8.74
CA SER A 2 -1.23 0.96 -8.24
C SER A 2 -0.79 0.36 -6.90
N ALA A 3 -1.72 0.33 -5.94
CA ALA A 3 -1.53 -0.28 -4.62
C ALA A 3 -1.08 -1.75 -4.70
N ILE A 4 -1.54 -2.48 -5.73
CA ILE A 4 -1.24 -3.92 -5.91
C ILE A 4 0.25 -4.23 -5.93
N ARG A 5 1.06 -3.31 -6.48
CA ARG A 5 2.49 -3.55 -6.65
C ARG A 5 3.20 -3.53 -5.31
N LEU A 6 2.97 -2.48 -4.52
CA LEU A 6 3.49 -2.35 -3.16
C LEU A 6 2.98 -3.51 -2.28
N LEU A 7 1.68 -3.83 -2.35
CA LEU A 7 1.08 -4.93 -1.58
C LEU A 7 1.72 -6.29 -1.87
N VAL A 8 1.91 -6.62 -3.15
CA VAL A 8 2.49 -7.91 -3.53
C VAL A 8 3.98 -7.98 -3.17
N LEU A 9 4.75 -6.91 -3.38
CA LEU A 9 6.16 -6.87 -2.96
C LEU A 9 6.30 -6.98 -1.44
N GLY A 10 5.47 -6.24 -0.68
CA GLY A 10 5.46 -6.28 0.78
C GLY A 10 5.09 -7.65 1.34
N ALA A 11 4.04 -8.29 0.80
CA ALA A 11 3.64 -9.64 1.21
C ALA A 11 4.77 -10.66 0.95
N VAL A 12 5.36 -10.66 -0.24
CA VAL A 12 6.48 -11.57 -0.55
C VAL A 12 7.69 -11.31 0.35
N ARG A 13 8.00 -10.04 0.62
CA ARG A 13 9.10 -9.65 1.52
C ARG A 13 8.90 -10.16 2.94
N GLN A 14 7.68 -10.03 3.48
CA GLN A 14 7.36 -10.45 4.86
C GLN A 14 7.49 -11.97 5.05
N HIS A 15 7.19 -12.77 4.01
CA HIS A 15 7.40 -14.22 4.03
C HIS A 15 8.84 -14.65 3.69
N GLY A 16 9.64 -13.78 3.10
CA GLY A 16 10.91 -14.13 2.45
C GLY A 16 10.71 -14.89 1.13
N ARG A 17 9.95 -15.99 1.15
CA ARG A 17 9.51 -16.76 -0.02
C ARG A 17 8.02 -17.06 0.10
N ALA A 18 7.25 -16.77 -0.95
CA ALA A 18 5.81 -16.97 -0.93
C ALA A 18 5.27 -17.54 -2.25
N HIS A 19 4.32 -18.47 -2.13
CA HIS A 19 3.45 -18.86 -3.23
C HIS A 19 2.38 -17.79 -3.47
N GLY A 20 1.86 -17.73 -4.71
CA GLY A 20 0.82 -16.74 -5.04
C GLY A 20 -0.46 -16.88 -4.22
N TYR A 21 -0.76 -18.06 -3.70
CA TYR A 21 -1.89 -18.28 -2.79
C TYR A 21 -1.67 -17.67 -1.39
N GLN A 22 -0.45 -17.72 -0.84
CA GLN A 22 -0.14 -17.08 0.45
C GLN A 22 -0.33 -15.56 0.34
N VAL A 23 0.26 -14.96 -0.70
CA VAL A 23 0.10 -13.53 -0.99
C VAL A 23 -1.38 -13.16 -1.13
N ARG A 24 -2.17 -13.99 -1.83
CA ARG A 24 -3.62 -13.75 -1.95
C ARG A 24 -4.31 -13.78 -0.59
N ASN A 25 -4.02 -14.78 0.24
CA ASN A 25 -4.61 -14.90 1.57
C ASN A 25 -4.25 -13.74 2.48
N ASP A 26 -3.01 -13.23 2.44
CA ASP A 26 -2.60 -12.05 3.21
C ASP A 26 -3.39 -10.82 2.77
N LEU A 27 -3.50 -10.58 1.45
CA LEU A 27 -4.26 -9.45 0.92
C LEU A 27 -5.76 -9.55 1.26
N GLU A 28 -6.32 -10.76 1.28
CA GLU A 28 -7.69 -10.99 1.74
C GLU A 28 -7.82 -10.71 3.25
N TYR A 29 -6.84 -11.14 4.05
CA TYR A 29 -6.78 -10.90 5.50
C TYR A 29 -6.67 -9.42 5.85
N TRP A 30 -5.93 -8.64 5.05
CA TRP A 30 -5.84 -7.18 5.16
C TRP A 30 -7.10 -6.44 4.66
N GLY A 31 -8.11 -7.18 4.19
CA GLY A 31 -9.32 -6.59 3.63
C GLY A 31 -9.07 -5.82 2.33
N ALA A 32 -8.00 -6.11 1.59
CA ALA A 32 -7.62 -5.33 0.40
C ALA A 32 -8.70 -5.30 -0.69
N HIS A 33 -9.64 -6.23 -0.66
CA HIS A 33 -10.82 -6.26 -1.53
C HIS A 33 -11.83 -5.12 -1.25
N GLU A 34 -11.85 -4.58 -0.03
CA GLU A 34 -12.77 -3.50 0.38
C GLU A 34 -12.27 -2.11 -0.02
N TRP A 35 -10.95 -1.91 -0.01
CA TRP A 35 -10.36 -0.58 -0.16
C TRP A 35 -9.44 -0.44 -1.38
N SER A 36 -9.18 -1.53 -2.11
CA SER A 36 -8.36 -1.52 -3.33
C SER A 36 -9.00 -2.34 -4.46
N ASN A 37 -8.44 -2.22 -5.66
CA ASN A 37 -8.84 -3.05 -6.80
C ASN A 37 -8.11 -4.41 -6.86
N ALA A 38 -7.49 -4.86 -5.76
CA ALA A 38 -6.75 -6.11 -5.66
C ALA A 38 -7.69 -7.33 -5.72
N LYS A 39 -8.00 -7.78 -6.93
CA LYS A 39 -8.72 -9.03 -7.19
C LYS A 39 -7.73 -10.20 -7.32
N PRO A 40 -8.14 -11.46 -7.03
CA PRO A 40 -7.25 -12.62 -7.16
C PRO A 40 -6.48 -12.68 -8.48
N GLY A 41 -7.16 -12.47 -9.62
CA GLY A 41 -6.52 -12.45 -10.94
C GLY A 41 -5.42 -11.39 -11.08
N SER A 42 -5.58 -10.21 -10.46
CA SER A 42 -4.58 -9.13 -10.50
C SER A 42 -3.34 -9.45 -9.68
N ILE A 43 -3.47 -10.21 -8.59
CA ILE A 43 -2.36 -10.64 -7.71
C ILE A 43 -1.46 -11.61 -8.48
N TYR A 44 -2.03 -12.66 -9.07
CA TYR A 44 -1.27 -13.63 -9.88
C TYR A 44 -0.62 -12.98 -11.10
N HIS A 45 -1.32 -12.02 -11.73
CA HIS A 45 -0.75 -11.27 -12.84
C HIS A 45 0.42 -10.40 -12.37
N ALA A 46 0.29 -9.71 -11.24
CA ALA A 46 1.34 -8.86 -10.67
C ALA A 46 2.59 -9.67 -10.32
N LEU A 47 2.46 -10.82 -9.65
CA LEU A 47 3.57 -11.73 -9.34
C LEU A 47 4.35 -12.12 -10.60
N LYS A 48 3.64 -12.60 -11.63
CA LYS A 48 4.25 -12.98 -12.92
C LYS A 48 4.91 -11.79 -13.61
N GLN A 49 4.27 -10.63 -13.59
CA GLN A 49 4.80 -9.43 -14.23
C GLN A 49 6.06 -8.92 -13.52
N MET A 50 6.07 -8.93 -12.18
CA MET A 50 7.24 -8.51 -11.39
C MET A 50 8.39 -9.49 -11.50
N ALA A 51 8.11 -10.79 -11.64
CA ALA A 51 9.14 -11.78 -11.97
C ALA A 51 9.77 -11.52 -13.35
N LYS A 52 8.95 -11.22 -14.37
CA LYS A 52 9.46 -10.82 -15.70
C LYS A 52 10.29 -9.54 -15.67
N GLN A 53 10.01 -8.63 -14.73
CA GLN A 53 10.75 -7.38 -14.53
C GLN A 53 12.03 -7.58 -13.70
N GLY A 54 12.30 -8.78 -13.18
CA GLY A 54 13.45 -9.05 -12.32
C GLY A 54 13.31 -8.56 -10.88
N LEU A 55 12.11 -8.13 -10.46
CA LEU A 55 11.83 -7.70 -9.08
C LEU A 55 11.53 -8.86 -8.15
N LEU A 56 11.08 -9.98 -8.73
CA LEU A 56 10.87 -11.23 -8.02
C LEU A 56 11.65 -12.34 -8.72
N LEU A 57 12.26 -13.23 -7.96
CA LEU A 57 12.82 -14.48 -8.45
C LEU A 57 11.76 -15.57 -8.32
N ALA A 58 11.40 -16.18 -9.44
CA ALA A 58 10.47 -17.31 -9.47
C ALA A 58 11.25 -18.62 -9.31
N HIS A 59 10.96 -19.36 -8.25
CA HIS A 59 11.48 -20.70 -8.02
C HIS A 59 10.43 -21.73 -8.46
N GLU A 60 10.77 -22.55 -9.44
CA GLU A 60 9.96 -23.72 -9.78
C GLU A 60 10.23 -24.81 -8.75
N ILE A 61 9.23 -25.10 -7.90
CA ILE A 61 9.33 -26.22 -6.96
C ILE A 61 8.83 -27.48 -7.63
N ALA A 62 9.59 -28.55 -7.51
CA ALA A 62 9.16 -29.88 -7.94
C ALA A 62 7.79 -30.24 -7.30
N PRO A 63 6.96 -31.06 -7.96
CA PRO A 63 5.68 -31.48 -7.40
C PRO A 63 5.87 -32.01 -5.98
N SER A 64 4.99 -31.58 -5.06
CA SER A 64 4.96 -32.11 -3.71
C SER A 64 4.92 -33.63 -3.73
N THR A 65 5.65 -34.29 -2.80
CA THR A 65 5.56 -35.75 -2.57
C THR A 65 4.14 -36.21 -2.25
N ALA A 66 3.22 -35.29 -1.91
CA ALA A 66 1.80 -35.52 -1.70
C ALA A 66 0.92 -35.38 -2.98
N GLY A 67 1.51 -35.28 -4.18
CA GLY A 67 0.78 -35.34 -5.46
C GLY A 67 0.04 -34.05 -5.86
N GLY A 68 0.37 -32.91 -5.25
CA GLY A 68 -0.11 -31.60 -5.68
C GLY A 68 0.64 -31.05 -6.90
N PRO A 69 0.03 -30.17 -7.70
CA PRO A 69 0.74 -29.50 -8.79
C PRO A 69 1.97 -28.74 -8.26
N PRO A 70 3.08 -28.67 -9.03
CA PRO A 70 4.22 -27.84 -8.69
C PRO A 70 3.75 -26.40 -8.53
N ARG A 71 4.14 -25.76 -7.42
CA ARG A 71 3.79 -24.37 -7.12
C ARG A 71 5.00 -23.48 -7.34
N VAL A 72 4.80 -22.36 -8.01
CA VAL A 72 5.85 -21.34 -8.12
C VAL A 72 5.95 -20.59 -6.80
N GLU A 73 7.16 -20.51 -6.24
CA GLU A 73 7.47 -19.55 -5.17
C GLU A 73 8.09 -18.30 -5.76
N TYR A 74 7.79 -17.18 -5.14
CA TYR A 74 8.41 -15.90 -5.44
C TYR A 74 9.23 -15.45 -4.24
N GLU A 75 10.44 -15.00 -4.52
CA GLU A 75 11.37 -14.38 -3.57
C GLU A 75 11.66 -12.96 -4.06
N ILE A 76 11.73 -11.99 -3.15
CA ILE A 76 12.08 -10.62 -3.54
C ILE A 76 13.56 -10.54 -3.92
N THR A 77 13.88 -9.87 -5.04
CA THR A 77 15.27 -9.60 -5.42
C THR A 77 15.78 -8.32 -4.76
N GLU A 78 17.08 -8.03 -4.85
CA GLU A 78 17.64 -6.74 -4.40
C GLU A 78 16.95 -5.56 -5.09
N THR A 79 16.83 -5.59 -6.42
CA THR A 79 16.08 -4.56 -7.18
C THR A 79 14.60 -4.52 -6.81
N GLY A 80 13.99 -5.66 -6.47
CA GLY A 80 12.63 -5.72 -5.94
C GLY A 80 12.48 -5.01 -4.59
N ALA A 81 13.46 -5.17 -3.71
CA ALA A 81 13.49 -4.49 -2.42
C ALA A 81 13.71 -2.98 -2.57
N GLU A 82 14.59 -2.55 -3.48
CA GLU A 82 14.77 -1.13 -3.82
C GLU A 82 13.47 -0.51 -4.35
N GLU A 83 12.79 -1.18 -5.28
CA GLU A 83 11.50 -0.76 -5.81
C GLU A 83 10.44 -0.67 -4.70
N TYR A 84 10.37 -1.67 -3.82
CA TYR A 84 9.44 -1.70 -2.70
C TYR A 84 9.60 -0.45 -1.82
N PHE A 85 10.82 -0.15 -1.39
CA PHE A 85 11.07 1.01 -0.53
C PHE A 85 10.90 2.34 -1.29
N THR A 86 11.20 2.38 -2.59
CA THR A 86 10.94 3.56 -3.43
C THR A 86 9.44 3.87 -3.49
N LEU A 87 8.61 2.86 -3.78
CA LEU A 87 7.16 3.01 -3.81
C LEU A 87 6.60 3.38 -2.43
N LEU A 88 7.10 2.76 -1.36
CA LEU A 88 6.65 3.04 0.00
C LEU A 88 6.85 4.52 0.35
N ARG A 89 8.06 5.06 0.11
CA ARG A 89 8.37 6.48 0.32
C ARG A 89 7.48 7.38 -0.52
N GLU A 90 7.40 7.13 -1.82
CA GLU A 90 6.60 7.92 -2.74
C GLU A 90 5.12 7.96 -2.35
N TYR A 91 4.58 6.83 -1.86
CA TYR A 91 3.16 6.71 -1.53
C TYR A 91 2.82 7.33 -0.17
N LEU A 92 3.78 7.40 0.75
CA LEU A 92 3.63 8.16 2.00
C LEU A 92 3.70 9.67 1.74
N THR A 93 4.61 10.12 0.86
CA THR A 93 4.89 11.55 0.65
C THR A 93 3.87 12.28 -0.22
N ALA A 94 3.46 11.72 -1.37
CA ALA A 94 2.72 12.51 -2.37
C ALA A 94 1.30 12.91 -1.93
N HIS A 95 0.98 14.20 -2.00
CA HIS A 95 -0.27 14.79 -1.49
C HIS A 95 -1.54 14.25 -2.18
N ASP A 96 -1.45 13.90 -3.46
CA ASP A 96 -2.56 13.54 -4.35
C ASP A 96 -2.70 12.03 -4.58
N GLN A 97 -2.04 11.21 -3.76
CA GLN A 97 -2.18 9.76 -3.87
C GLN A 97 -3.65 9.34 -3.76
N ARG A 98 -4.03 8.39 -4.60
CA ARG A 98 -5.33 7.74 -4.49
C ARG A 98 -5.47 7.10 -3.11
N PRO A 99 -6.69 7.05 -2.53
CA PRO A 99 -6.89 6.47 -1.20
C PRO A 99 -6.35 5.05 -1.04
N ASP A 100 -6.49 4.20 -2.07
CA ASP A 100 -5.99 2.83 -2.05
C ASP A 100 -4.45 2.76 -1.98
N VAL A 101 -3.77 3.68 -2.66
CA VAL A 101 -2.30 3.75 -2.70
C VAL A 101 -1.72 4.18 -1.36
N LEU A 102 -2.29 5.23 -0.75
CA LEU A 102 -1.90 5.67 0.59
C LEU A 102 -2.18 4.59 1.64
N THR A 103 -3.36 3.94 1.57
CA THR A 103 -3.74 2.88 2.50
C THR A 103 -2.76 1.71 2.46
N ALA A 104 -2.32 1.31 1.27
CA ALA A 104 -1.29 0.28 1.13
C ALA A 104 0.04 0.70 1.78
N ALA A 105 0.47 1.95 1.60
CA ALA A 105 1.71 2.46 2.19
C ALA A 105 1.66 2.53 3.71
N LEU A 106 0.51 2.90 4.30
CA LEU A 106 0.32 2.89 5.74
C LEU A 106 0.44 1.49 6.35
N GLY A 107 0.03 0.46 5.61
CA GLY A 107 0.18 -0.94 6.04
C GLY A 107 1.64 -1.39 6.17
N PHE A 108 2.58 -0.67 5.54
CA PHE A 108 3.99 -1.00 5.49
C PHE A 108 4.91 0.08 6.06
N MET A 109 4.38 1.18 6.59
CA MET A 109 5.19 2.31 7.05
C MET A 109 6.22 1.92 8.13
N VAL A 110 5.95 0.87 8.90
CA VAL A 110 6.83 0.37 9.96
C VAL A 110 8.09 -0.32 9.44
N ASP A 111 8.17 -0.61 8.14
CA ASP A 111 9.37 -1.14 7.49
C ASP A 111 10.45 -0.08 7.29
N LEU A 112 10.11 1.21 7.43
CA LEU A 112 11.04 2.33 7.43
C LEU A 112 11.43 2.70 8.86
N GLU A 113 12.51 3.46 9.02
CA GLU A 113 12.87 4.04 10.32
C GLU A 113 11.85 5.09 10.76
N ARG A 114 11.59 5.20 12.07
CA ARG A 114 10.60 6.16 12.61
C ARG A 114 10.87 7.59 12.14
N ALA A 115 12.15 8.00 12.19
CA ALA A 115 12.55 9.35 11.79
C ALA A 115 12.24 9.62 10.31
N GLU A 116 12.52 8.65 9.44
CA GLU A 116 12.24 8.73 8.01
C GLU A 116 10.73 8.85 7.75
N VAL A 117 9.89 8.04 8.41
CA VAL A 117 8.43 8.14 8.26
C VAL A 117 7.91 9.50 8.69
N LEU A 118 8.42 10.04 9.80
CA LEU A 118 8.04 11.37 10.26
C LEU A 118 8.40 12.44 9.22
N GLU A 119 9.60 12.38 8.63
CA GLU A 119 10.04 13.32 7.59
C GLU A 119 9.16 13.24 6.33
N LEU A 120 8.82 12.03 5.86
CA LEU A 120 7.96 11.81 4.69
C LEU A 120 6.53 12.32 4.92
N LEU A 121 5.97 12.09 6.11
CA LEU A 121 4.63 12.58 6.46
C LEU A 121 4.61 14.10 6.65
N GLU A 122 5.69 14.70 7.16
CA GLU A 122 5.82 16.15 7.21
C GLU A 122 5.91 16.76 5.81
N GLU A 123 6.63 16.10 4.90
CA GLU A 123 6.67 16.48 3.49
C GLU A 123 5.30 16.37 2.83
N ARG A 124 4.55 15.32 3.14
CA ARG A 124 3.14 15.19 2.73
C ARG A 124 2.31 16.38 3.19
N VAL A 125 2.41 16.77 4.47
CA VAL A 125 1.68 17.94 5.01
C VAL A 125 2.04 19.20 4.23
N ARG A 126 3.33 19.45 3.98
CA ARG A 126 3.78 20.60 3.18
C ARG A 126 3.19 20.59 1.78
N GLY A 127 3.20 19.44 1.09
CA GLY A 127 2.61 19.29 -0.23
C GLY A 127 1.10 19.54 -0.25
N ILE A 128 0.36 19.06 0.75
CA ILE A 128 -1.08 19.32 0.90
C ILE A 128 -1.35 20.81 1.11
N GLU A 129 -0.58 21.48 1.98
CA GLU A 129 -0.72 22.91 2.26
C GLU A 129 -0.40 23.78 1.04
N GLU A 130 0.63 23.43 0.28
CA GLU A 130 1.00 24.12 -0.96
C GLU A 130 -0.10 23.96 -2.02
N TRP A 131 -0.59 22.72 -2.22
CA TRP A 131 -1.70 22.46 -3.13
C TRP A 131 -2.95 23.26 -2.71
N ARG A 132 -3.31 23.22 -1.43
CA ARG A 132 -4.43 24.01 -0.89
C ARG A 132 -4.28 25.49 -1.19
N ARG A 133 -3.10 26.07 -0.97
CA ARG A 133 -2.82 27.48 -1.25
C ARG A 133 -3.04 27.80 -2.72
N SER A 134 -2.51 26.97 -3.63
CA SER A 134 -2.71 27.14 -5.07
C SER A 134 -4.19 27.10 -5.46
N VAL A 135 -5.00 26.21 -4.86
CA VAL A 135 -6.44 26.17 -5.09
C VAL A 135 -7.10 27.50 -4.69
N THR A 136 -6.74 28.04 -3.52
CA THR A 136 -7.32 29.29 -3.02
C THR A 136 -6.85 30.54 -3.75
N GLU A 137 -5.62 30.56 -4.28
CA GLU A 137 -5.05 31.72 -4.98
C GLU A 137 -5.45 31.79 -6.46
N TYR A 138 -5.51 30.66 -7.16
CA TYR A 138 -5.74 30.64 -8.61
C TYR A 138 -7.20 30.49 -9.00
N TYR A 139 -8.01 29.80 -8.19
CA TYR A 139 -9.34 29.35 -8.63
C TYR A 139 -10.49 30.02 -7.86
N THR A 140 -10.24 30.65 -6.72
CA THR A 140 -11.30 31.26 -5.90
C THR A 140 -11.54 32.72 -6.35
N PRO A 141 -12.76 33.08 -6.81
CA PRO A 141 -13.11 34.47 -7.11
C PRO A 141 -12.99 35.37 -5.87
N GLU A 142 -12.77 36.67 -6.05
CA GLU A 142 -12.67 37.65 -4.94
C GLU A 142 -13.91 37.64 -4.03
N GLU A 143 -15.11 37.42 -4.59
CA GLU A 143 -16.37 37.31 -3.84
C GLU A 143 -16.70 35.87 -3.40
N GLY A 144 -15.77 34.93 -3.61
CA GLY A 144 -15.88 33.54 -3.21
C GLY A 144 -16.50 32.60 -4.25
N PRO A 145 -16.47 31.28 -3.98
CA PRO A 145 -16.84 30.23 -4.94
C PRO A 145 -18.34 30.22 -5.30
N GLY A 146 -19.21 30.83 -4.49
CA GLY A 146 -20.66 30.84 -4.69
C GLY A 146 -21.12 31.50 -5.99
N GLN A 147 -20.33 32.39 -6.58
CA GLN A 147 -20.62 33.01 -7.87
C GLN A 147 -20.58 32.04 -9.06
N LEU A 148 -19.85 30.93 -8.93
CA LEU A 148 -19.77 29.90 -9.96
C LEU A 148 -20.94 28.88 -9.87
N GLY A 149 -21.91 29.12 -8.98
CA GLY A 149 -23.02 28.20 -8.75
C GLY A 149 -22.53 26.82 -8.31
N HIS A 150 -23.11 25.75 -8.85
CA HIS A 150 -22.72 24.37 -8.51
C HIS A 150 -21.26 24.03 -8.82
N ILE A 151 -20.60 24.77 -9.73
CA ILE A 151 -19.17 24.59 -10.01
C ILE A 151 -18.31 25.02 -8.81
N GLY A 152 -18.81 25.95 -7.99
CA GLY A 152 -18.18 26.35 -6.73
C GLY A 152 -17.95 25.21 -5.76
N GLU A 153 -18.79 24.17 -5.80
CA GLU A 153 -18.67 22.99 -4.93
C GLU A 153 -17.40 22.17 -5.19
N ILE A 154 -16.83 22.25 -6.39
CA ILE A 154 -15.56 21.59 -6.71
C ILE A 154 -14.44 22.18 -5.85
N MET A 155 -14.41 23.50 -5.67
CA MET A 155 -13.42 24.17 -4.83
C MET A 155 -13.66 23.89 -3.35
N ASN A 156 -14.93 23.93 -2.91
CA ASN A 156 -15.29 23.56 -1.54
C ASN A 156 -14.79 22.14 -1.22
N PHE A 157 -15.01 21.20 -2.14
CA PHE A 157 -14.54 19.82 -2.03
C PHE A 157 -13.02 19.73 -1.95
N TRP A 158 -12.29 20.45 -2.80
CA TRP A 158 -10.82 20.45 -2.78
C TRP A 158 -10.23 21.03 -1.49
N VAL A 159 -10.71 22.20 -1.07
CA VAL A 159 -10.26 22.83 0.18
C VAL A 159 -10.56 21.93 1.38
N HIS A 160 -11.77 21.37 1.45
CA HIS A 160 -12.15 20.45 2.52
C HIS A 160 -11.30 19.17 2.52
N SER A 161 -11.00 18.62 1.34
CA SER A 161 -10.15 17.44 1.20
C SER A 161 -8.71 17.72 1.65
N ALA A 162 -8.16 18.88 1.29
CA ALA A 162 -6.84 19.31 1.76
C ALA A 162 -6.81 19.46 3.28
N ASP A 163 -7.76 20.20 3.85
CA ASP A 163 -7.82 20.47 5.29
C ASP A 163 -7.94 19.18 6.10
N SER A 164 -8.83 18.28 5.67
CA SER A 164 -9.02 16.97 6.29
C SER A 164 -7.78 16.09 6.16
N GLY A 165 -7.16 16.05 4.98
CA GLY A 165 -5.94 15.28 4.73
C GLY A 165 -4.75 15.76 5.57
N ALA A 166 -4.54 17.08 5.65
CA ALA A 166 -3.48 17.66 6.48
C ALA A 166 -3.74 17.42 7.97
N GLN A 167 -4.99 17.60 8.43
CA GLN A 167 -5.37 17.33 9.82
C GLN A 167 -5.10 15.87 10.21
N TRP A 168 -5.55 14.91 9.39
CA TRP A 168 -5.32 13.50 9.65
C TRP A 168 -3.82 13.14 9.66
N THR A 169 -3.05 13.68 8.70
CA THR A 169 -1.61 13.41 8.60
C THR A 169 -0.86 13.95 9.82
N ARG A 170 -1.17 15.17 10.28
CA ARG A 170 -0.60 15.71 11.53
C ARG A 170 -0.97 14.87 12.74
N GLY A 171 -2.23 14.44 12.84
CA GLY A 171 -2.65 13.53 13.92
C GLY A 171 -1.92 12.18 13.90
N LEU A 172 -1.56 11.66 12.72
CA LEU A 172 -0.72 10.46 12.60
C LEU A 172 0.71 10.72 13.08
N ILE A 173 1.31 11.84 12.65
CA ILE A 173 2.64 12.29 13.11
C ILE A 173 2.68 12.38 14.64
N ASP A 174 1.69 12.99 15.26
CA ASP A 174 1.62 13.15 16.72
C ASP A 174 1.56 11.78 17.41
N ARG A 175 0.71 10.85 16.93
CA ARG A 175 0.68 9.48 17.46
C ARG A 175 2.02 8.76 17.35
N ILE A 176 2.72 8.90 16.22
CA ILE A 176 4.03 8.29 16.01
C ILE A 176 5.06 8.90 16.97
N ARG A 177 5.04 10.22 17.19
CA ARG A 177 5.90 10.91 18.15
C ARG A 177 5.63 10.48 19.59
N ASP A 178 4.37 10.21 19.92
CA ASP A 178 3.93 9.75 21.23
C ASP A 178 4.23 8.25 21.48
N GLY A 179 4.93 7.59 20.57
CA GLY A 179 5.43 6.22 20.73
C GLY A 179 4.51 5.14 20.15
N ALA A 180 3.56 5.49 19.28
CA ALA A 180 2.81 4.48 18.54
C ALA A 180 3.74 3.68 17.61
N TYR A 181 3.46 2.38 17.52
CA TYR A 181 4.13 1.39 16.65
C TYR A 181 5.61 1.15 16.98
N THR A 182 6.15 0.03 16.49
CA THR A 182 7.58 -0.31 16.52
C THR A 182 8.07 -0.26 15.09
N PHE A 183 9.03 0.63 14.80
CA PHE A 183 9.57 0.82 13.46
C PHE A 183 10.85 0.00 13.27
N ALA A 184 11.32 -0.07 12.02
CA ALA A 184 12.59 -0.68 11.69
C ALA A 184 13.73 -0.11 12.57
N GLY A 185 14.53 -0.99 13.13
CA GLY A 185 15.63 -0.63 14.05
C GLY A 185 15.24 -0.46 15.52
N GLU A 186 13.95 -0.51 15.87
CA GLU A 186 13.46 -0.33 17.25
C GLU A 186 13.02 -1.64 17.93
N GLY A 187 13.10 -2.76 17.21
CA GLY A 187 12.61 -4.07 17.63
C GLY A 187 11.99 -4.82 16.45
N GLU A 188 11.07 -5.73 16.74
CA GLU A 188 10.29 -6.46 15.73
C GLU A 188 9.00 -5.66 15.44
N PRO A 189 8.84 -5.09 14.24
CA PRO A 189 7.58 -4.46 13.83
C PRO A 189 6.44 -5.48 13.77
N PHE A 190 5.21 -4.98 13.83
CA PHE A 190 4.04 -5.84 13.58
C PHE A 190 4.08 -6.38 12.15
N VAL A 191 3.98 -7.70 12.01
CA VAL A 191 3.84 -8.38 10.72
C VAL A 191 2.41 -8.89 10.60
N GLY A 192 1.72 -8.44 9.55
CA GLY A 192 0.31 -8.75 9.33
C GLY A 192 0.05 -10.00 8.48
N VAL A 193 1.01 -10.90 8.29
CA VAL A 193 0.81 -12.09 7.42
C VAL A 193 0.22 -13.26 8.18
N LEU A 194 -0.45 -14.16 7.46
CA LEU A 194 -0.91 -15.43 8.01
C LEU A 194 0.24 -16.45 8.04
N GLU A 195 0.41 -17.14 9.16
CA GLU A 195 1.39 -18.22 9.28
C GLU A 195 1.00 -19.43 8.40
N GLU A 196 1.99 -20.27 8.07
CA GLU A 196 1.74 -21.47 7.28
C GLU A 196 0.76 -22.42 7.99
N GLY A 197 -0.39 -22.66 7.37
CA GLY A 197 -1.46 -23.50 7.92
C GLY A 197 -2.54 -22.74 8.71
N GLN A 198 -2.40 -21.42 8.89
CA GLN A 198 -3.43 -20.61 9.51
C GLN A 198 -4.60 -20.36 8.52
N GLU A 199 -5.82 -20.66 8.95
CA GLU A 199 -7.01 -20.34 8.16
C GLU A 199 -7.29 -18.84 8.17
N ASN A 200 -7.48 -18.25 6.98
CA ASN A 200 -7.91 -16.86 6.86
C ASN A 200 -9.39 -16.74 7.27
N PRO A 201 -9.72 -16.02 8.36
CA PRO A 201 -11.11 -15.86 8.81
C PRO A 201 -12.00 -15.09 7.82
N TYR A 202 -11.39 -14.41 6.85
CA TYR A 202 -12.06 -13.65 5.80
C TYR A 202 -11.92 -14.29 4.41
N ALA A 203 -11.46 -15.55 4.34
CA ALA A 203 -11.35 -16.26 3.07
C ALA A 203 -12.69 -16.31 2.34
N THR A 204 -12.70 -15.91 1.08
CA THR A 204 -13.88 -16.14 0.24
C THR A 204 -13.92 -17.61 -0.18
N ALA A 205 -15.11 -18.24 -0.14
CA ALA A 205 -15.30 -19.66 -0.46
C ALA A 205 -15.00 -20.04 -1.94
N MET A 206 -14.63 -19.07 -2.78
CA MET A 206 -14.35 -19.27 -4.20
C MET A 206 -12.86 -19.55 -4.43
N ARG A 207 -12.56 -20.81 -4.81
CA ARG A 207 -11.25 -21.20 -5.30
C ARG A 207 -10.96 -20.52 -6.65
N HIS A 208 -9.85 -19.80 -6.76
CA HIS A 208 -9.44 -19.16 -8.01
C HIS A 208 -8.58 -20.12 -8.84
N PRO A 209 -8.66 -20.13 -10.19
CA PRO A 209 -7.80 -20.99 -11.03
C PRO A 209 -6.30 -20.79 -10.84
N GLY A 210 -5.89 -19.68 -10.21
CA GLY A 210 -4.50 -19.38 -9.84
C GLY A 210 -4.03 -20.07 -8.55
N ASP A 211 -4.93 -20.59 -7.72
CA ASP A 211 -4.58 -21.22 -6.44
C ASP A 211 -3.82 -22.55 -6.60
N GLY A 212 -3.89 -23.16 -7.79
CA GLY A 212 -3.24 -24.43 -8.12
C GLY A 212 -2.04 -24.30 -9.07
N ARG A 213 -1.55 -23.09 -9.31
CA ARG A 213 -0.42 -22.79 -10.22
C ARG A 213 0.75 -22.17 -9.47
#